data_AF-A0A534JR58-F1
#
_entry.id   AF-A0A534JR58-F1
#
_cell.length_a   1.000
_cell.length_b   1.000
_cell.length_c   1.000
_cell.angle_alpha   90.00
_cell.angle_beta   90.00
_cell.angle_gamma   90.00
#
_symmetry.space_group_name_H-M   'P 1'
#
loop_
_entity.id
_entity.type
_entity.pdbx_description
1 polymer ?
#
loop_
_entity_poly.entity_id
_entity_poly.type
_entity_poly.pdbx_seq_one_letter_code
_entity_poly.pdbx_strand_id
1 'polypeptide(L)'
;QVEVIQEVLGHEENPHWYAVQITTDVPQWGGLSGCTFEESQSWGKFRKEAKMAQSLVEATIGLPLLVGYLLQKGVHKKRKPKTFTWKGDELVKLA
;
A
#
# COMPACT_ATOMS: atom_id res chain seq x y z
N GLN A 1 -5.39 -6.22 -2.95
CA GLN A 1 -6.83 -5.97 -2.77
C GLN A 1 -7.46 -7.29 -2.32
N VAL A 2 -7.45 -7.56 -1.01
CA VAL A 2 -7.93 -8.84 -0.45
C VAL A 2 -8.96 -8.64 0.68
N GLU A 3 -8.96 -7.47 1.33
CA GLU A 3 -9.81 -7.20 2.49
C GLU A 3 -11.32 -7.36 2.21
N VAL A 4 -11.84 -6.77 1.14
CA VAL A 4 -13.27 -6.85 0.79
C VAL A 4 -13.71 -8.29 0.48
N ILE A 5 -12.84 -9.08 -0.16
CA ILE A 5 -13.17 -10.48 -0.46
C ILE A 5 -13.05 -11.36 0.79
N GLN A 6 -12.19 -10.99 1.76
CA GLN A 6 -12.12 -11.69 3.05
C GLN A 6 -13.43 -11.56 3.83
N GLU A 7 -14.02 -10.36 3.89
CA GLU A 7 -15.34 -10.14 4.50
C GLU A 7 -16.42 -11.03 3.85
N VAL A 8 -16.49 -11.01 2.51
CA VAL A 8 -17.47 -11.82 1.75
C VAL A 8 -17.29 -13.33 1.98
N LEU A 9 -16.06 -13.79 2.15
CA LEU A 9 -15.73 -15.19 2.41
C LEU A 9 -15.82 -15.58 3.90
N GLY A 10 -16.18 -14.65 4.79
CA GLY A 10 -16.27 -14.90 6.24
C GLY A 10 -14.91 -15.04 6.93
N HIS A 11 -13.84 -14.53 6.30
CA HIS A 11 -12.52 -14.43 6.91
C HIS A 11 -12.38 -13.13 7.70
N GLU A 12 -11.49 -13.15 8.71
CA GLU A 12 -11.15 -11.92 9.43
C GLU A 12 -10.53 -10.87 8.50
N GLU A 13 -11.04 -9.65 8.59
CA GLU A 13 -10.51 -8.49 7.89
C GLU A 13 -9.18 -8.03 8.51
N ASN A 14 -8.25 -7.59 7.67
CA ASN A 14 -6.96 -7.03 8.09
C ASN A 14 -6.64 -5.71 7.35
N PRO A 15 -7.46 -4.66 7.55
CA PRO A 15 -7.31 -3.39 6.87
C PRO A 15 -5.93 -2.76 7.10
N HIS A 16 -5.38 -2.11 6.07
CA HIS A 16 -4.03 -1.56 6.13
C HIS A 16 -3.94 -0.32 7.03
N TRP A 17 -2.79 -0.17 7.69
CA TRP A 17 -2.46 0.98 8.57
C TRP A 17 -1.90 2.19 7.84
N TYR A 18 -1.40 1.99 6.62
CA TYR A 18 -0.70 3.01 5.85
C TYR A 18 -1.12 2.93 4.39
N ALA A 19 -1.28 4.08 3.75
CA ALA A 19 -1.46 4.19 2.30
C ALA A 19 -0.63 5.35 1.75
N VAL A 20 0.06 5.12 0.64
CA VAL A 20 0.78 6.16 -0.09
C VAL A 20 0.43 5.99 -1.56
N GLN A 21 0.01 7.07 -2.20
CA GLN A 21 -0.36 7.06 -3.61
C GLN A 21 0.42 8.14 -4.36
N ILE A 22 1.05 7.73 -5.45
CA ILE A 22 1.63 8.61 -6.47
C ILE A 22 0.78 8.38 -7.72
N THR A 23 0.05 9.40 -8.15
CA THR A 23 -0.90 9.26 -9.26
C THR A 23 -0.98 10.55 -10.06
N THR A 24 -1.31 10.44 -11.34
CA THR A 24 -1.71 11.57 -12.18
C THR A 24 -3.22 11.66 -12.35
N ASP A 25 -3.95 10.64 -11.89
CA ASP A 25 -5.39 10.58 -11.97
C ASP A 25 -6.04 11.41 -10.86
N VAL A 26 -7.24 11.90 -11.12
CA VAL A 26 -7.91 12.90 -10.30
C VAL A 26 -9.34 12.48 -9.98
N PRO A 27 -9.86 12.75 -8.77
CA PRO A 27 -11.10 12.15 -8.29
C PRO A 27 -12.35 12.47 -9.11
N GLN A 28 -12.39 13.63 -9.79
CA GLN A 28 -13.59 14.09 -10.52
C GLN A 28 -14.04 13.16 -11.65
N TRP A 29 -13.15 12.32 -12.17
CA TRP A 29 -13.49 11.37 -13.23
C TRP A 29 -14.18 10.11 -12.70
N GLY A 30 -14.23 9.91 -11.38
CA GLY A 30 -14.83 8.72 -10.76
C GLY A 30 -14.08 7.42 -11.09
N GLY A 31 -12.83 7.52 -11.54
CA GLY A 31 -11.98 6.37 -11.83
C GLY A 31 -11.42 5.76 -10.55
N LEU A 32 -11.28 4.43 -10.52
CA LEU A 32 -10.68 3.73 -9.37
C LEU A 32 -9.22 4.12 -9.11
N SER A 33 -8.49 4.51 -10.17
CA SER A 33 -7.09 4.92 -10.09
C SER A 33 -6.89 6.30 -9.45
N GLY A 34 -7.92 7.15 -9.49
CA GLY A 34 -7.98 8.48 -8.89
C GLY A 34 -8.88 8.58 -7.66
N CYS A 35 -9.42 7.46 -7.17
CA CYS A 35 -10.30 7.45 -6.00
C CYS A 35 -9.62 8.07 -4.78
N THR A 36 -10.40 8.74 -3.94
CA THR A 36 -9.88 9.33 -2.70
C THR A 36 -9.56 8.26 -1.67
N PHE A 37 -8.68 8.57 -0.71
CA PHE A 37 -8.41 7.64 0.38
C PHE A 37 -9.63 7.43 1.27
N GLU A 38 -10.43 8.47 1.47
CA GLU A 38 -11.69 8.44 2.20
C GLU A 38 -12.69 7.49 1.54
N GLU A 39 -12.80 7.54 0.21
CA GLU A 39 -13.61 6.59 -0.54
C GLU A 39 -13.12 5.16 -0.33
N SER A 40 -11.82 4.90 -0.54
CA SER A 40 -11.25 3.57 -0.33
C SER A 40 -11.35 3.08 1.12
N GLN A 41 -11.30 3.98 2.11
CA GLN A 41 -11.49 3.67 3.52
C GLN A 41 -12.94 3.30 3.84
N SER A 42 -13.92 3.88 3.14
CA SER A 42 -15.34 3.52 3.29
C SER A 42 -15.64 2.06 2.90
N TRP A 43 -14.80 1.48 2.04
CA TRP A 43 -14.83 0.06 1.65
C TRP A 43 -14.01 -0.85 2.58
N GLY A 44 -13.57 -0.38 3.73
CA GLY A 44 -12.81 -1.19 4.69
C GLY A 44 -11.38 -1.54 4.24
N LYS A 45 -10.84 -0.92 3.18
CA LYS A 45 -9.46 -1.20 2.73
C LYS A 45 -8.40 -0.71 3.72
N PHE A 46 -8.74 0.32 4.49
CA PHE A 46 -7.85 1.01 5.41
C PHE A 46 -8.52 1.14 6.77
N ARG A 47 -7.71 1.12 7.83
CA ARG A 47 -8.21 1.44 9.18
C ARG A 47 -8.64 2.88 9.26
N LYS A 48 -9.55 3.21 10.18
CA LYS A 48 -9.99 4.58 10.44
C LYS A 48 -8.82 5.50 10.81
N GLU A 49 -7.85 4.97 11.54
CA GLU A 49 -6.66 5.67 11.99
C GLU A 49 -5.46 5.54 11.02
N ALA A 50 -5.69 5.01 9.81
CA ALA A 50 -4.62 4.80 8.85
C ALA A 50 -3.96 6.13 8.47
N LYS A 51 -2.62 6.13 8.34
CA LYS A 51 -1.88 7.29 7.85
C LYS A 51 -1.80 7.24 6.34
N MET A 52 -2.34 8.25 5.69
CA MET A 52 -2.53 8.27 4.25
C MET A 52 -1.95 9.55 3.65
N ALA A 53 -1.27 9.43 2.51
CA ALA A 53 -0.67 10.57 1.80
C ALA A 53 -0.74 10.36 0.28
N GLN A 54 -1.26 11.35 -0.43
CA GLN A 54 -1.40 11.33 -1.89
C GLN A 54 -0.51 12.42 -2.48
N SER A 55 0.14 12.11 -3.60
CA SER A 55 0.89 13.08 -4.40
C SER A 55 0.42 13.01 -5.85
N LEU A 56 -0.06 14.14 -6.37
CA LEU A 56 -0.47 14.30 -7.76
C LEU A 56 0.75 14.57 -8.64
N VAL A 57 1.52 13.52 -8.92
CA VAL A 57 2.74 13.57 -9.72
C VAL A 57 2.92 12.27 -10.49
N GLU A 58 3.57 12.35 -11.64
CA GLU A 58 3.92 11.18 -12.45
C GLU A 58 4.96 10.31 -11.71
N ALA A 59 4.81 8.98 -11.84
CA ALA A 59 5.57 8.00 -11.08
C ALA A 59 7.08 8.04 -11.34
N THR A 60 7.53 8.29 -12.58
CA THR A 60 8.96 8.43 -12.90
C THR A 60 9.62 9.64 -12.24
N ILE A 61 8.84 10.63 -11.78
CA ILE A 61 9.34 11.77 -11.00
C ILE A 61 9.18 11.51 -9.49
N GLY A 62 7.97 11.16 -9.05
CA GLY A 62 7.66 11.03 -7.63
C GLY A 62 8.38 9.87 -6.94
N LEU A 63 8.46 8.71 -7.60
CA LEU A 63 9.02 7.51 -7.00
C LEU A 63 10.53 7.63 -6.75
N PRO A 64 11.37 8.09 -7.70
CA PRO A 64 12.81 8.25 -7.44
C PRO A 64 13.12 9.27 -6.34
N LEU A 65 12.36 10.36 -6.24
CA LEU A 65 12.53 11.35 -5.17
C LEU A 65 12.23 10.75 -3.79
N LEU A 66 11.11 10.03 -3.67
CA LEU A 66 10.73 9.34 -2.44
C LEU A 66 11.80 8.32 -2.02
N VAL A 67 12.20 7.44 -2.95
CA VAL A 67 13.20 6.40 -2.68
C VAL A 67 14.56 7.02 -2.35
N GLY A 68 14.99 8.03 -3.11
CA GLY A 68 16.25 8.75 -2.88
C GLY A 68 16.33 9.34 -1.48
N TYR A 69 15.26 10.01 -1.03
CA TYR A 69 15.18 10.54 0.33
C TYR A 69 15.25 9.44 1.41
N LEU A 70 14.53 8.33 1.24
CA LEU A 70 14.54 7.22 2.19
C LEU A 70 15.92 6.55 2.29
N LEU A 71 16.62 6.42 1.16
CA LEU A 71 17.99 5.92 1.12
C LEU A 71 18.96 6.87 1.82
N GLN A 72 18.89 8.18 1.54
CA GLN A 72 19.71 9.21 2.18
C GLN A 72 19.49 9.29 3.69
N LYS A 73 18.23 9.22 4.15
CA LYS A 73 17.90 9.16 5.58
C LYS A 73 18.32 7.85 6.25
N GLY A 74 18.68 6.83 5.47
CA GLY A 74 19.16 5.56 6.00
C GLY A 74 18.10 4.75 6.73
N VAL A 75 16.80 5.02 6.52
CA VAL A 75 15.72 4.31 7.24
C VAL A 75 15.71 2.80 6.97
N HIS A 76 16.14 2.42 5.76
CA HIS A 76 16.28 1.02 5.35
C HIS A 76 17.28 0.24 6.21
N LYS A 77 18.31 0.90 6.76
CA LYS A 77 19.35 0.24 7.57
C LYS A 77 18.81 -0.33 8.88
N LYS A 78 17.70 0.21 9.38
CA LYS A 78 17.03 -0.26 10.61
C LYS A 78 16.08 -1.43 10.37
N ARG A 79 15.73 -1.73 9.12
CA ARG A 79 14.80 -2.82 8.78
C ARG A 79 15.55 -4.14 8.66
N LYS A 80 15.05 -5.17 9.35
CA LYS A 80 15.48 -6.55 9.10
C LYS A 80 14.94 -6.99 7.72
N PRO A 81 15.78 -7.46 6.80
CA PRO A 81 15.31 -7.98 5.52
C PRO A 81 14.39 -9.18 5.75
N LYS A 82 13.35 -9.30 4.91
CA LYS A 82 12.44 -10.45 4.93
C LYS A 82 13.08 -11.61 4.18
N THR A 83 13.08 -12.79 4.79
CA THR A 83 13.60 -14.02 4.20
C THR A 83 12.44 -14.95 3.91
N PHE A 84 12.40 -15.43 2.66
CA PHE A 84 11.39 -16.36 2.19
C PHE A 84 12.05 -17.72 1.98
N THR A 85 11.48 -18.77 2.56
CA THR A 85 11.92 -20.15 2.33
C THR A 85 10.86 -20.86 1.52
N TRP A 86 11.24 -21.34 0.34
CA TRP A 86 10.35 -22.01 -0.61
C TRP A 86 10.71 -23.49 -0.73
N LYS A 87 9.72 -24.34 -1.00
CA LYS A 87 9.88 -25.74 -1.36
C LYS A 87 9.12 -25.97 -2.67
N GLY A 88 9.84 -25.96 -3.79
CA GLY A 88 9.19 -25.87 -5.10
C GLY A 88 8.38 -24.58 -5.19
N ASP A 89 7.09 -24.71 -5.49
CA ASP A 89 6.16 -23.58 -5.63
C ASP A 89 5.45 -23.19 -4.30
N GLU A 90 5.76 -23.89 -3.20
CA GLU A 90 5.14 -23.66 -1.90
C GLU A 90 6.01 -22.77 -0.99
N LEU A 91 5.44 -21.67 -0.47
CA LEU A 91 6.09 -20.83 0.54
C LEU A 91 6.02 -21.50 1.91
N VAL A 92 7.14 -22.03 2.41
CA VAL A 92 7.22 -22.75 3.69
C VAL A 92 7.42 -21.82 4.87
N LYS A 93 8.16 -20.71 4.69
CA LYS A 93 8.45 -19.77 5.79
C LYS A 93 8.62 -18.34 5.31
N LEU A 94 8.04 -17.41 6.07
CA LEU A 94 8.26 -15.97 5.97
C LEU A 94 8.86 -15.47 7.29
N ALA A 95 10.13 -15.04 7.27
CA ALA A 95 10.85 -14.47 8.44
C ALA A 95 11.09 -12.98 8.23
#